data_AF-A0A932MDK6-F1
#
_entry.id   AF-A0A932MDK6-F1
#
_cell.length_a   1.000
_cell.length_b   1.000
_cell.length_c   1.000
_cell.angle_alpha   90.00
_cell.angle_beta   90.00
_cell.angle_gamma   90.00
#
_symmetry.space_group_name_H-M   'P 1'
#
loop_
_entity.id
_entity.type
_entity.pdbx_description
1 polymer ?
#
loop_
_entity_poly.entity_id
_entity_poly.type
_entity_poly.pdbx_seq_one_letter_code
_entity_poly.pdbx_strand_id
1 'polypeptide(L)'
;MDKTTEALASYVVSLSYEDLTVAAIHETKKRLIDSFGCAIGGYQSEPALIARRLAAASNGMPPARVLGSGDLTSMEMAAFANSVMVRYLDYNDT
;
A
#
# COMPACT_ATOMS: atom_id res chain seq x y z
N MET A 1 -28.82 -1.76 1.15
CA MET A 1 -27.64 -0.94 1.50
C MET A 1 -28.17 0.28 2.23
N ASP A 2 -27.60 0.68 3.38
CA ASP A 2 -28.03 1.92 4.02
C ASP A 2 -27.56 3.13 3.20
N LYS A 3 -28.16 4.30 3.46
CA LYS A 3 -27.88 5.54 2.71
C LYS A 3 -26.41 5.97 2.79
N THR A 4 -25.74 5.69 3.89
CA THR A 4 -24.32 6.07 4.08
C THR A 4 -23.43 5.21 3.20
N THR A 5 -23.65 3.90 3.22
CA THR A 5 -22.90 2.96 2.37
C THR A 5 -23.12 3.26 0.90
N GLU A 6 -24.35 3.57 0.49
CA GLU A 6 -24.69 3.95 -0.89
C GLU A 6 -24.02 5.27 -1.31
N ALA A 7 -23.99 6.27 -0.42
CA ALA A 7 -23.34 7.56 -0.69
C ALA A 7 -21.82 7.41 -0.87
N LEU A 8 -21.16 6.63 0.01
CA LEU A 8 -19.71 6.40 -0.08
C LEU A 8 -19.34 5.62 -1.35
N ALA A 9 -20.08 4.55 -1.66
CA ALA A 9 -19.84 3.75 -2.86
C ALA A 9 -20.04 4.60 -4.13
N SER A 10 -21.14 5.37 -4.19
CA SER A 10 -21.42 6.26 -5.32
C SER A 10 -20.33 7.30 -5.51
N TYR A 11 -19.87 7.94 -4.41
CA TYR A 11 -18.78 8.90 -4.46
C TYR A 11 -17.50 8.28 -5.02
N VAL A 12 -17.02 7.16 -4.46
CA VAL A 12 -15.76 6.51 -4.85
C VAL A 12 -15.79 6.07 -6.31
N VAL A 13 -16.91 5.53 -6.80
CA VAL A 13 -17.02 5.05 -8.18
C VAL A 13 -17.14 6.20 -9.19
N SER A 14 -17.72 7.33 -8.79
CA SER A 14 -17.89 8.50 -9.65
C SER A 14 -16.65 9.40 -9.78
N LEU A 15 -15.70 9.28 -8.83
CA LEU A 15 -14.54 10.16 -8.74
C LEU A 15 -13.55 9.90 -9.88
N SER A 16 -13.15 10.97 -10.58
CA SER A 16 -12.09 10.98 -11.59
C SER A 16 -10.86 11.76 -11.10
N TYR A 17 -9.74 11.65 -11.82
CA TYR A 17 -8.53 12.40 -11.46
C TYR A 17 -8.73 13.91 -11.64
N GLU A 18 -9.57 14.30 -12.59
CA GLU A 18 -9.93 15.68 -12.92
C GLU A 18 -10.71 16.37 -11.81
N ASP A 19 -11.40 15.60 -10.96
CA ASP A 19 -12.12 16.11 -9.79
C ASP A 19 -11.19 16.44 -8.61
N LEU A 20 -9.92 16.00 -8.67
CA LEU A 20 -8.98 16.17 -7.56
C LEU A 20 -8.42 17.60 -7.52
N THR A 21 -8.44 18.21 -6.33
CA THR A 21 -7.78 19.49 -6.12
C THR A 21 -6.26 19.35 -6.23
N VAL A 22 -5.60 20.44 -6.67
CA VAL A 22 -4.13 20.50 -6.72
C VAL A 22 -3.50 20.19 -5.36
N ALA A 23 -4.12 20.65 -4.27
CA ALA A 23 -3.70 20.37 -2.91
C ALA A 23 -3.78 18.87 -2.60
N ALA A 24 -4.92 18.20 -2.90
CA ALA A 24 -5.08 16.77 -2.66
C ALA A 24 -4.04 15.93 -3.42
N ILE A 25 -3.76 16.29 -4.68
CA ILE A 25 -2.72 15.64 -5.49
C ILE A 25 -1.35 15.83 -4.84
N HIS A 26 -1.01 17.06 -4.43
CA HIS A 26 0.27 17.36 -3.81
C HIS A 26 0.46 16.61 -2.48
N GLU A 27 -0.53 16.63 -1.61
CA GLU A 27 -0.51 15.89 -0.35
C GLU A 27 -0.34 14.39 -0.61
N THR A 28 -1.14 13.79 -1.51
CA THR A 28 -1.05 12.37 -1.86
C THR A 28 0.35 11.96 -2.30
N LYS A 29 1.03 12.79 -3.10
CA LYS A 29 2.42 12.54 -3.50
C LYS A 29 3.37 12.52 -2.31
N LYS A 30 3.21 13.42 -1.33
CA LYS A 30 4.01 13.39 -0.10
C LYS A 30 3.78 12.09 0.68
N ARG A 31 2.52 11.64 0.80
CA ARG A 31 2.21 10.37 1.50
C ARG A 31 2.81 9.15 0.83
N LEU A 32 2.86 9.13 -0.50
CA LEU A 32 3.55 8.05 -1.23
C LEU A 32 5.06 8.05 -0.90
N ILE A 33 5.71 9.22 -0.90
CA ILE A 33 7.13 9.35 -0.58
C ILE A 33 7.41 8.94 0.87
N ASP A 34 6.58 9.38 1.81
CA ASP A 34 6.68 9.03 3.22
C ASP A 34 6.54 7.51 3.44
N SER A 35 5.49 6.91 2.85
CA SER A 35 5.27 5.46 2.90
C SER A 35 6.45 4.67 2.34
N PHE A 36 7.08 5.13 1.24
CA PHE A 36 8.30 4.49 0.73
C PHE A 36 9.48 4.65 1.69
N GLY A 37 9.65 5.82 2.31
CA GLY A 37 10.65 6.04 3.34
C GLY A 37 10.49 5.09 4.53
N CYS A 38 9.26 4.96 5.03
CA CYS A 38 8.93 4.01 6.09
C CYS A 38 9.18 2.56 5.68
N ALA A 39 8.77 2.17 4.47
CA ALA A 39 9.02 0.82 3.96
C ALA A 39 10.51 0.48 3.88
N ILE A 40 11.33 1.43 3.42
CA ILE A 40 12.80 1.26 3.38
C ILE A 40 13.36 1.10 4.79
N GLY A 41 12.94 1.95 5.73
CA GLY A 41 13.39 1.86 7.13
C GLY A 41 12.91 0.59 7.85
N GLY A 42 11.73 0.07 7.51
CA GLY A 42 11.17 -1.15 8.06
C GLY A 42 11.62 -2.45 7.36
N TYR A 43 12.35 -2.36 6.25
CA TYR A 43 12.66 -3.50 5.39
C TYR A 43 13.40 -4.65 6.09
N GLN A 44 14.33 -4.33 7.01
CA GLN A 44 15.12 -5.31 7.75
C GLN A 44 14.51 -5.72 9.09
N SER A 45 13.32 -5.23 9.41
CA SER A 45 12.64 -5.62 10.64
C SER A 45 12.28 -7.10 10.64
N GLU A 46 12.30 -7.73 11.82
CA GLU A 46 11.85 -9.11 11.98
C GLU A 46 10.46 -9.39 11.37
N PRO A 47 9.40 -8.59 11.62
CA PRO A 47 8.10 -8.82 10.99
C PRO A 47 8.15 -8.67 9.46
N ALA A 48 8.92 -7.73 8.91
CA ALA A 48 9.07 -7.61 7.46
C ALA A 48 9.75 -8.84 6.85
N LEU A 49 10.79 -9.36 7.49
CA LEU A 49 11.47 -10.58 7.04
C LEU A 49 10.52 -11.79 7.04
N ILE A 50 9.70 -11.93 8.08
CA ILE A 50 8.68 -12.99 8.17
C ILE A 50 7.64 -12.82 7.06
N ALA A 51 7.09 -11.62 6.88
CA ALA A 51 6.09 -11.35 5.87
C ALA A 51 6.60 -11.61 4.44
N ARG A 52 7.85 -11.24 4.16
CA ARG A 52 8.51 -11.52 2.86
C ARG A 52 8.73 -13.01 2.64
N ARG A 53 9.07 -13.78 3.67
CA ARG A 53 9.18 -15.25 3.57
C ARG A 53 7.82 -15.90 3.28
N LEU A 54 6.75 -15.41 3.91
CA LEU A 54 5.39 -15.87 3.60
C LEU A 54 5.01 -15.53 2.15
N ALA A 55 5.32 -14.31 1.71
CA ALA A 55 5.05 -13.88 0.34
C ALA A 55 5.80 -14.74 -0.70
N ALA A 56 7.04 -15.15 -0.43
CA ALA A 56 7.80 -16.01 -1.33
C ALA A 56 7.19 -17.42 -1.53
N ALA A 57 6.28 -17.84 -0.64
CA ALA A 57 5.57 -19.11 -0.78
C ALA A 57 4.30 -19.01 -1.65
N SER A 58 3.92 -17.81 -2.10
CA SER A 58 2.74 -17.56 -2.93
C SER A 58 3.13 -17.11 -4.34
N ASN A 59 2.30 -17.49 -5.31
CA ASN A 59 2.38 -17.04 -6.70
C ASN A 59 1.00 -16.56 -7.15
N GLY A 60 0.96 -15.56 -8.03
CA GLY A 60 -0.30 -15.03 -8.57
C GLY A 60 -0.19 -14.55 -10.00
N MET A 61 -1.33 -14.46 -10.66
CA MET A 61 -1.49 -14.01 -12.05
C MET A 61 -2.63 -12.98 -12.09
N PRO A 62 -2.36 -11.70 -12.36
CA PRO A 62 -1.04 -11.12 -12.60
C PRO A 62 -0.18 -11.08 -11.31
N PRO A 63 1.16 -11.15 -11.43
CA PRO A 63 2.05 -11.06 -10.28
C PRO A 63 2.22 -9.60 -9.81
N ALA A 64 2.55 -9.43 -8.53
CA ALA A 64 2.90 -8.16 -7.91
C ALA A 64 4.26 -8.22 -7.20
N ARG A 65 4.88 -7.06 -7.03
CA ARG A 65 6.25 -6.94 -6.49
C ARG A 65 6.25 -6.61 -5.00
N VAL A 66 7.14 -7.29 -4.27
CA VAL A 66 7.51 -6.91 -2.91
C VAL A 66 8.57 -5.80 -2.97
N LEU A 67 8.28 -4.65 -2.38
CA LEU A 67 9.15 -3.47 -2.40
C LEU A 67 10.54 -3.77 -1.83
N GLY A 68 11.57 -3.19 -2.45
CA GLY A 68 12.96 -3.45 -2.05
C GLY A 68 13.45 -4.88 -2.32
N SER A 69 12.63 -5.74 -2.96
CA SER A 69 13.05 -7.05 -3.43
C SER A 69 12.74 -7.24 -4.92
N GLY A 70 13.58 -7.98 -5.62
CA GLY A 70 13.32 -8.39 -7.01
C GLY A 70 12.14 -9.37 -7.13
N ASP A 71 11.66 -9.86 -6.00
CA ASP A 71 10.70 -10.94 -5.86
C ASP A 71 9.30 -10.54 -6.35
N LEU A 72 8.65 -11.51 -6.99
CA LEU A 72 7.26 -11.44 -7.42
C LEU A 72 6.43 -12.47 -6.64
N THR A 73 5.19 -12.12 -6.35
CA THR A 73 4.24 -12.95 -5.60
C THR A 73 2.81 -12.60 -6.04
N SER A 74 1.80 -13.12 -5.37
CA SER A 74 0.40 -12.72 -5.57
C SER A 74 0.12 -11.29 -5.09
N MET A 75 -0.92 -10.65 -5.63
CA MET A 75 -1.23 -9.24 -5.34
C MET A 75 -1.46 -8.99 -3.85
N GLU A 76 -2.20 -9.88 -3.20
CA GLU A 76 -2.51 -9.83 -1.78
C GLU A 76 -1.27 -10.01 -0.90
N MET A 77 -0.36 -10.92 -1.28
CA MET A 77 0.86 -11.17 -0.51
C MET A 77 1.89 -10.06 -0.68
N ALA A 78 1.98 -9.46 -1.87
CA ALA A 78 2.78 -8.26 -2.08
C ALA A 78 2.25 -7.10 -1.23
N ALA A 79 0.94 -6.86 -1.25
CA ALA A 79 0.32 -5.81 -0.44
C ALA A 79 0.55 -6.04 1.06
N PHE A 80 0.41 -7.28 1.54
CA PHE A 80 0.68 -7.65 2.93
C PHE A 80 2.14 -7.37 3.32
N ALA A 81 3.11 -7.92 2.58
CA ALA A 81 4.52 -7.73 2.91
C ALA A 81 4.94 -6.26 2.84
N ASN A 82 4.47 -5.52 1.84
CA ASN A 82 4.75 -4.09 1.69
C ASN A 82 4.17 -3.27 2.86
N SER A 83 2.93 -3.57 3.28
CA SER A 83 2.27 -2.85 4.37
C SER A 83 2.94 -3.09 5.72
N VAL A 84 3.43 -4.31 5.96
CA VAL A 84 4.22 -4.62 7.18
C VAL A 84 5.48 -3.75 7.24
N MET A 85 6.18 -3.58 6.12
CA MET A 85 7.36 -2.71 6.05
C MET A 85 6.99 -1.24 6.30
N VAL A 86 5.93 -0.73 5.66
CA VAL A 86 5.46 0.65 5.84
C VAL A 86 5.11 0.96 7.29
N ARG A 87 4.45 0.03 7.99
CA ARG A 87 3.93 0.27 9.35
C ARG A 87 4.94 0.03 10.47
N TYR A 88 6.06 -0.64 10.19
CA TYR A 88 6.95 -1.11 11.25
C TYR A 88 7.50 -0.01 12.16
N LEU A 89 7.94 1.12 11.58
CA LEU A 89 8.56 2.19 12.33
C LEU A 89 7.56 3.09 13.07
N ASP A 90 6.26 2.93 12.81
CA ASP A 90 5.19 3.82 13.28
C ASP A 90 5.45 5.31 12.96
N TYR A 91 6.18 5.55 11.87
CA TYR A 91 6.50 6.88 11.32
C TYR A 91 5.64 7.25 10.11
N ASN A 92 4.67 6.41 9.77
CA ASN A 92 3.72 6.73 8.71
C ASN A 92 2.95 8.01 9.05
N ASP A 93 2.54 8.70 7.99
CA ASP A 93 1.69 9.88 7.97
C ASP A 93 0.64 9.96 9.12
N THR A 94 0.48 11.15 9.71
CA THR A 94 -0.68 11.54 10.55
C THR A 94 -1.63 12.43 9.77
#